data_AF-A0AB34XIT0-F1
#
_entry.id   AF-A0AB34XIT0-F1
#
_cell.length_a   1.000
_cell.length_b   1.000
_cell.length_c   1.000
_cell.angle_alpha   90.00
_cell.angle_beta   90.00
_cell.angle_gamma   90.00
#
_symmetry.space_group_name_H-M   'P 1'
#
loop_
_entity.id
_entity.type
_entity.pdbx_description
1 polymer ?
#
loop_
_entity_poly.entity_id
_entity_poly.type
_entity_poly.pdbx_seq_one_letter_code
_entity_poly.pdbx_strand_id
1 'polypeptide(L)'
;MSVNVVLAQAYPSRIAAIEAIAVYPDTAGGDELRARAEDVLSAAQLFGSATAAQDWQAFAFSLKILGLLADWSEAVHNAAVDADRFLRAGRLQYRTFAADANHSAYGLALVAALAPINDDLDVSSVPALRGAVAQREMPVAIFGIKKRNFEPLTADGVSAKSEEIAVAFLEFMIDGKPADTVHNLSTGQVHDLDLTIRVSKWPEYAERLVIEPVSIEPPSTWDFPPFEFLKPHGPPPYVFQRQGRMALHASQGFNARPLEFRYSAEFQPLLKYDEAIVLAGQRTLRLDGTDTSRHPLTGYSELDMKIIQLREKMRLEPLISEAHVRDLLTLLTPVANLMGQSVQDKRYPKPIDEAMFQADFQSFLRSNTVIGSELEVQGEIAGGKVDLSFRGIKIELKSERLKRLLPDDCKKFAEQAASYAVGAGHRIALLCVLDCSPKTTPPFPVADGLTIITIESGTSPVYVVSCLFQGGLARPSDLSR
;
A
#
# COMPACT_ATOMS: atom_id res chain seq x y z
N MET A 1 -6.75 -3.74 26.29
CA MET A 1 -5.66 -4.58 25.76
C MET A 1 -4.50 -3.66 25.45
N SER A 2 -3.27 -3.97 25.91
CA SER A 2 -2.10 -3.17 25.52
C SER A 2 -1.80 -3.44 24.05
N VAL A 3 -1.74 -2.39 23.25
CA VAL A 3 -1.28 -2.50 21.86
C VAL A 3 0.23 -2.71 21.94
N ASN A 4 0.65 -3.95 21.74
CA ASN A 4 2.06 -4.35 21.75
C ASN A 4 2.61 -4.13 20.34
N VAL A 5 3.50 -3.17 20.15
CA VAL A 5 4.16 -2.90 18.86
C VAL A 5 5.68 -2.97 19.06
N VAL A 6 6.40 -3.45 18.05
CA VAL A 6 7.87 -3.57 18.09
C VAL A 6 8.48 -2.25 17.62
N LEU A 7 9.32 -1.62 18.46
CA LEU A 7 10.01 -0.37 18.10
C LEU A 7 11.27 -0.66 17.28
N ALA A 8 11.12 -0.66 15.95
CA ALA A 8 12.22 -0.88 15.01
C ALA A 8 13.39 0.13 15.19
N GLN A 9 13.08 1.36 15.63
CA GLN A 9 14.04 2.46 15.76
C GLN A 9 15.15 2.23 16.81
N ALA A 10 14.91 1.37 17.81
CA ALA A 10 15.91 1.09 18.85
C ALA A 10 16.99 0.08 18.39
N TYR A 11 16.62 -0.89 17.54
CA TYR A 11 17.47 -2.02 17.16
C TYR A 11 18.84 -1.67 16.54
N PRO A 12 18.98 -0.61 15.71
CA PRO A 12 20.28 -0.23 15.16
C PRO A 12 21.37 0.00 16.23
N SER A 13 21.01 0.63 17.37
CA SER A 13 21.98 0.89 18.45
C SER A 13 22.47 -0.39 19.13
N ARG A 14 21.60 -1.40 19.29
CA ARG A 14 22.00 -2.71 19.81
C ARG A 14 22.85 -3.49 18.83
N ILE A 15 22.51 -3.48 17.55
CA ILE A 15 23.30 -4.15 16.50
C ILE A 15 24.71 -3.57 16.49
N ALA A 16 24.84 -2.25 16.43
CA ALA A 16 26.13 -1.56 16.47
C ALA A 16 26.92 -1.86 17.75
N ALA A 17 26.26 -1.98 18.91
CA ALA A 17 26.91 -2.35 20.16
C ALA A 17 27.40 -3.80 20.18
N ILE A 18 26.61 -4.76 19.67
CA ILE A 18 27.03 -6.17 19.59
C ILE A 18 28.18 -6.33 18.59
N GLU A 19 28.12 -5.66 17.45
CA GLU A 19 29.21 -5.63 16.46
C GLU A 19 30.48 -5.04 17.05
N ALA A 20 30.38 -3.94 17.80
CA ALA A 20 31.51 -3.36 18.50
C ALA A 20 32.13 -4.35 19.49
N ILE A 21 31.34 -5.05 20.31
CA ILE A 21 31.86 -6.07 21.24
C ILE A 21 32.51 -7.25 20.48
N ALA A 22 31.94 -7.69 19.37
CA ALA A 22 32.36 -8.87 18.62
C ALA A 22 33.69 -8.69 17.86
N VAL A 23 33.99 -7.46 17.43
CA VAL A 23 35.19 -7.13 16.63
C VAL A 23 36.21 -6.32 17.45
N TYR A 24 35.98 -6.17 18.76
CA TYR A 24 36.78 -5.27 19.59
C TYR A 24 38.23 -5.74 19.76
N PRO A 25 39.24 -4.93 19.35
CA PRO A 25 40.65 -5.27 19.54
C PRO A 25 41.02 -5.33 21.03
N ASP A 26 41.95 -6.22 21.40
CA ASP A 26 42.39 -6.37 22.81
C ASP A 26 43.26 -5.21 23.31
N THR A 27 43.81 -4.43 22.38
CA THR A 27 44.66 -3.26 22.62
C THR A 27 43.93 -1.94 22.44
N ALA A 28 42.62 -1.96 22.17
CA ALA A 28 41.82 -0.75 22.06
C ALA A 28 41.27 -0.36 23.44
N GLY A 29 41.40 0.93 23.81
CA GLY A 29 40.78 1.49 25.00
C GLY A 29 39.25 1.47 24.94
N GLY A 30 38.57 1.75 26.04
CA GLY A 30 37.13 1.58 26.24
C GLY A 30 36.21 2.68 25.69
N ASP A 31 36.74 3.67 24.96
CA ASP A 31 36.00 4.86 24.50
C ASP A 31 34.82 4.49 23.60
N GLU A 32 35.02 3.57 22.65
CA GLU A 32 33.95 3.14 21.73
C GLU A 32 32.85 2.37 22.48
N LEU A 33 33.19 1.48 23.42
CA LEU A 33 32.19 0.79 24.24
C LEU A 33 31.39 1.75 25.12
N ARG A 34 32.01 2.81 25.63
CA ARG A 34 31.32 3.85 26.40
C ARG A 34 30.39 4.69 25.52
N ALA A 35 30.81 5.05 24.31
CA ALA A 35 29.93 5.72 23.34
C ALA A 35 28.72 4.85 22.96
N ARG A 36 28.93 3.55 22.69
CA ARG A 36 27.83 2.61 22.43
C ARG A 36 26.91 2.42 23.61
N ALA A 37 27.44 2.47 24.84
CA ALA A 37 26.60 2.45 26.04
C ALA A 37 25.66 3.66 26.12
N GLU A 38 26.12 4.85 25.71
CA GLU A 38 25.30 6.07 25.66
C GLU A 38 24.23 6.00 24.56
N ASP A 39 24.57 5.47 23.38
CA ASP A 39 23.61 5.23 22.30
C ASP A 39 22.49 4.28 22.74
N VAL A 40 22.86 3.14 23.35
CA VAL A 40 21.91 2.13 23.85
C VAL A 40 21.07 2.70 24.99
N LEU A 41 21.66 3.49 25.89
CA LEU A 41 20.93 4.14 26.99
C LEU A 41 19.92 5.17 26.47
N SER A 42 20.28 5.93 25.43
CA SER A 42 19.39 6.86 24.75
C SER A 42 18.22 6.11 24.10
N ALA A 43 18.51 5.00 23.41
CA ALA A 43 17.49 4.14 22.82
C ALA A 43 16.55 3.51 23.86
N ALA A 44 17.04 3.24 25.08
CA ALA A 44 16.22 2.70 26.16
C ALA A 44 15.04 3.62 26.55
N GLN A 45 15.19 4.94 26.36
CA GLN A 45 14.13 5.92 26.66
C GLN A 45 12.90 5.75 25.75
N LEU A 46 13.08 5.23 24.55
CA LEU A 46 11.99 4.98 23.58
C LEU A 46 10.98 3.96 24.09
N PHE A 47 11.37 3.08 25.02
CA PHE A 47 10.49 2.04 25.57
C PHE A 47 9.62 2.53 26.75
N GLY A 48 9.79 3.77 27.21
CA GLY A 48 8.99 4.34 28.29
C GLY A 48 9.05 3.51 29.58
N SER A 49 7.90 3.07 30.09
CA SER A 49 7.81 2.25 31.32
C SER A 49 7.77 0.74 31.07
N ALA A 50 8.12 0.27 29.87
CA ALA A 50 8.15 -1.16 29.59
C ALA A 50 9.29 -1.85 30.34
N THR A 51 9.14 -3.15 30.63
CA THR A 51 10.23 -4.00 31.13
C THR A 51 11.41 -4.03 30.16
N ALA A 52 11.15 -3.86 28.85
CA ALA A 52 12.20 -3.75 27.85
C ALA A 52 13.14 -2.55 28.12
N ALA A 53 12.67 -1.44 28.69
CA ALA A 53 13.55 -0.32 29.04
C ALA A 53 14.64 -0.76 30.05
N GLN A 54 14.28 -1.65 30.99
CA GLN A 54 15.19 -2.19 31.99
C GLN A 54 16.24 -3.11 31.35
N ASP A 55 15.85 -3.95 30.39
CA ASP A 55 16.78 -4.83 29.64
C ASP A 55 17.84 -4.02 28.88
N TRP A 56 17.41 -2.94 28.22
CA TRP A 56 18.29 -2.06 27.46
C TRP A 56 19.20 -1.23 28.36
N GLN A 57 18.70 -0.76 29.51
CA GLN A 57 19.52 -0.09 30.52
C GLN A 57 20.57 -1.04 31.10
N ALA A 58 20.19 -2.29 31.37
CA ALA A 58 21.12 -3.32 31.86
C ALA A 58 22.22 -3.63 30.84
N PHE A 59 21.87 -3.68 29.54
CA PHE A 59 22.85 -3.84 28.47
C PHE A 59 23.79 -2.63 28.32
N ALA A 60 23.26 -1.40 28.41
CA ALA A 60 24.10 -0.20 28.43
C ALA A 60 25.07 -0.21 29.62
N PHE A 61 24.62 -0.68 30.78
CA PHE A 61 25.46 -0.76 31.97
C PHE A 61 26.59 -1.80 31.83
N SER A 62 26.31 -2.96 31.23
CA SER A 62 27.33 -3.97 30.95
C SER A 62 28.38 -3.46 29.96
N LEU A 63 27.99 -2.70 28.93
CA LEU A 63 28.92 -2.04 28.01
C LEU A 63 29.88 -1.06 28.72
N LYS A 64 29.39 -0.29 29.70
CA LYS A 64 30.25 0.60 30.51
C LYS A 64 31.29 -0.18 31.32
N ILE A 65 30.90 -1.32 31.89
CA ILE A 65 31.81 -2.21 32.63
C ILE A 65 32.84 -2.80 31.66
N LEU A 66 32.42 -3.29 30.49
CA LEU A 66 33.35 -3.81 29.48
C LEU A 66 34.32 -2.73 28.96
N GLY A 67 33.87 -1.48 28.84
CA GLY A 67 34.75 -0.34 28.53
C GLY A 67 35.88 -0.16 29.54
N LEU A 68 35.58 -0.25 30.84
CA LEU A 68 36.61 -0.20 31.90
C LEU A 68 37.57 -1.39 31.84
N LEU A 69 37.10 -2.58 31.45
CA LEU A 69 37.98 -3.74 31.26
C LEU A 69 38.86 -3.61 30.00
N ALA A 70 38.35 -2.97 28.95
CA ALA A 70 39.14 -2.64 27.77
C ALA A 70 40.24 -1.62 28.08
N ASP A 71 39.92 -0.56 28.85
CA ASP A 71 40.91 0.40 29.36
C ASP A 71 41.98 -0.29 30.23
N TRP A 72 41.57 -1.27 31.05
CA TRP A 72 42.52 -2.07 31.84
C TRP A 72 43.42 -2.93 30.94
N SER A 73 42.84 -3.63 29.94
CA SER A 73 43.60 -4.43 28.99
C SER A 73 44.63 -3.60 28.24
N GLU A 74 44.23 -2.48 27.67
CA GLU A 74 45.14 -1.55 26.99
C GLU A 74 46.25 -1.05 27.93
N ALA A 75 45.89 -0.64 29.15
CA ALA A 75 46.86 -0.12 30.12
C ALA A 75 47.90 -1.16 30.54
N VAL A 76 47.51 -2.43 30.70
CA VAL A 76 48.43 -3.54 31.01
C VAL A 76 49.36 -3.82 29.82
N HIS A 77 48.83 -3.87 28.59
CA HIS A 77 49.64 -4.09 27.39
C HIS A 77 50.66 -2.98 27.16
N ASN A 78 50.33 -1.74 27.53
CA ASN A 78 51.19 -0.57 27.37
C ASN A 78 52.08 -0.28 28.61
N ALA A 79 52.07 -1.15 29.63
CA ALA A 79 52.78 -0.94 30.90
C ALA A 79 52.49 0.44 31.54
N ALA A 80 51.25 0.91 31.42
CA ALA A 80 50.83 2.19 31.95
C ALA A 80 50.85 2.19 33.49
N VAL A 81 51.17 3.35 34.07
CA VAL A 81 51.18 3.52 35.53
C VAL A 81 49.76 3.35 36.08
N ASP A 82 49.63 2.56 37.15
CA ASP A 82 48.37 2.33 37.88
C ASP A 82 47.24 1.74 37.00
N ALA A 83 47.57 0.82 36.08
CA ALA A 83 46.60 0.13 35.22
C ALA A 83 45.42 -0.48 36.02
N ASP A 84 45.67 -1.00 37.22
CA ASP A 84 44.67 -1.64 38.09
C ASP A 84 43.55 -0.69 38.56
N ARG A 85 43.70 0.63 38.41
CA ARG A 85 42.62 1.59 38.68
C ARG A 85 41.36 1.28 37.85
N PHE A 86 41.53 0.83 36.62
CA PHE A 86 40.42 0.52 35.72
C PHE A 86 39.68 -0.75 36.13
N LEU A 87 40.41 -1.80 36.53
CA LEU A 87 39.81 -3.02 37.09
C LEU A 87 39.08 -2.73 38.41
N ARG A 88 39.66 -1.90 39.29
CA ARG A 88 38.99 -1.47 40.55
C ARG A 88 37.70 -0.73 40.28
N ALA A 89 37.69 0.21 39.32
CA ALA A 89 36.49 0.91 38.90
C ALA A 89 35.45 -0.04 38.29
N GLY A 90 35.88 -0.98 37.44
CA GLY A 90 35.02 -1.99 36.84
C GLY A 90 34.36 -2.90 37.88
N ARG A 91 35.12 -3.36 38.89
CA ARG A 91 34.60 -4.12 40.04
C ARG A 91 33.57 -3.33 40.84
N LEU A 92 33.81 -2.04 41.07
CA LEU A 92 32.86 -1.20 41.79
C LEU A 92 31.55 -1.05 40.99
N GLN A 93 31.65 -0.75 39.70
CA GLN A 93 30.48 -0.64 38.81
C GLN A 93 29.71 -1.97 38.72
N TYR A 94 30.42 -3.09 38.60
CA TYR A 94 29.80 -4.41 38.62
C TYR A 94 29.05 -4.69 39.92
N ARG A 95 29.62 -4.36 41.09
CA ARG A 95 28.92 -4.53 42.38
C ARG A 95 27.67 -3.67 42.48
N THR A 96 27.74 -2.41 42.02
CA THR A 96 26.56 -1.54 41.96
C THR A 96 25.50 -2.12 41.03
N PHE A 97 25.89 -2.62 39.86
CA PHE A 97 25.00 -3.28 38.93
C PHE A 97 24.35 -4.52 39.56
N ALA A 98 25.16 -5.44 40.09
CA ALA A 98 24.69 -6.69 40.68
C ALA A 98 23.81 -6.51 41.93
N ALA A 99 23.94 -5.38 42.64
CA ALA A 99 23.15 -5.07 43.83
C ALA A 99 21.74 -4.53 43.51
N ASP A 100 21.42 -4.20 42.26
CA ASP A 100 20.08 -3.76 41.87
C ASP A 100 19.09 -4.93 41.94
N ALA A 101 18.09 -4.81 42.83
CA ALA A 101 17.06 -5.83 43.03
C ALA A 101 16.03 -5.89 41.89
N ASN A 102 16.04 -4.92 40.97
CA ASN A 102 15.03 -4.79 39.90
C ASN A 102 15.46 -5.39 38.56
N HIS A 103 16.49 -6.24 38.54
CA HIS A 103 16.90 -6.91 37.30
C HIS A 103 15.80 -7.79 36.74
N SER A 104 15.62 -7.68 35.42
CA SER A 104 14.90 -8.67 34.64
C SER A 104 15.70 -9.99 34.54
N ALA A 105 15.10 -11.02 33.94
CA ALA A 105 15.81 -12.27 33.64
C ALA A 105 17.05 -12.05 32.75
N TYR A 106 16.98 -11.10 31.81
CA TYR A 106 18.11 -10.74 30.96
C TYR A 106 19.19 -9.97 31.75
N GLY A 107 18.79 -9.02 32.60
CA GLY A 107 19.71 -8.31 33.50
C GLY A 107 20.47 -9.27 34.42
N LEU A 108 19.78 -10.25 35.01
CA LEU A 108 20.40 -11.30 35.82
C LEU A 108 21.39 -12.16 35.02
N ALA A 109 21.08 -12.48 33.76
CA ALA A 109 22.00 -13.20 32.89
C ALA A 109 23.28 -12.41 32.58
N LEU A 110 23.17 -11.07 32.45
CA LEU A 110 24.34 -10.18 32.32
C LEU A 110 25.16 -10.11 33.61
N VAL A 111 24.50 -10.02 34.77
CA VAL A 111 25.18 -10.06 36.09
C VAL A 111 25.97 -11.37 36.25
N ALA A 112 25.40 -12.49 35.84
CA ALA A 112 26.07 -13.79 35.87
C ALA A 112 27.24 -13.86 34.88
N ALA A 113 27.10 -13.30 33.67
CA ALA A 113 28.17 -13.26 32.67
C ALA A 113 29.39 -12.44 33.13
N LEU A 114 29.16 -11.37 33.90
CA LEU A 114 30.20 -10.47 34.40
C LEU A 114 30.74 -10.85 35.79
N ALA A 115 30.19 -11.88 36.43
CA ALA A 115 30.60 -12.32 37.77
C ALA A 115 32.11 -12.54 37.97
N PRO A 116 32.86 -13.11 37.00
CA PRO A 116 34.29 -13.34 37.17
C PRO A 116 35.13 -12.07 37.43
N ILE A 117 34.59 -10.87 37.19
CA ILE A 117 35.27 -9.60 37.47
C ILE A 117 35.58 -9.44 38.96
N ASN A 118 34.77 -10.01 39.85
CA ASN A 118 34.98 -9.92 41.30
C ASN A 118 36.05 -10.89 41.83
N ASP A 119 36.45 -11.87 41.04
CA ASP A 119 37.47 -12.86 41.39
C ASP A 119 38.87 -12.40 40.90
N ASP A 120 39.87 -13.27 41.01
CA ASP A 120 41.23 -13.03 40.48
C ASP A 120 41.24 -13.11 38.95
N LEU A 121 40.77 -12.02 38.31
CA LEU A 121 40.63 -11.90 36.87
C LEU A 121 41.98 -11.64 36.21
N ASP A 122 42.34 -12.47 35.22
CA ASP A 122 43.50 -12.24 34.35
C ASP A 122 43.11 -11.43 33.10
N VAL A 123 44.04 -10.60 32.59
CA VAL A 123 43.80 -9.73 31.43
C VAL A 123 43.42 -10.52 30.18
N SER A 124 43.94 -11.74 30.02
CA SER A 124 43.60 -12.62 28.89
C SER A 124 42.15 -13.12 28.92
N SER A 125 41.44 -12.95 30.03
CA SER A 125 40.04 -13.35 30.18
C SER A 125 39.04 -12.29 29.72
N VAL A 126 39.48 -11.05 29.46
CA VAL A 126 38.61 -9.94 29.01
C VAL A 126 37.85 -10.27 27.72
N PRO A 127 38.46 -10.87 26.68
CA PRO A 127 37.73 -11.25 25.46
C PRO A 127 36.62 -12.28 25.71
N ALA A 128 36.84 -13.23 26.63
CA ALA A 128 35.83 -14.22 26.99
C ALA A 128 34.62 -13.58 27.69
N LEU A 129 34.84 -12.59 28.56
CA LEU A 129 33.76 -11.81 29.19
C LEU A 129 32.96 -11.00 28.17
N ARG A 130 33.62 -10.38 27.18
CA ARG A 130 32.97 -9.69 26.06
C ARG A 130 32.06 -10.65 25.28
N GLY A 131 32.58 -11.82 24.91
CA GLY A 131 31.82 -12.86 24.22
C GLY A 131 30.62 -13.36 25.03
N ALA A 132 30.79 -13.56 26.34
CA ALA A 132 29.73 -14.02 27.24
C ALA A 132 28.57 -13.02 27.38
N VAL A 133 28.83 -11.71 27.18
CA VAL A 133 27.80 -10.67 27.12
C VAL A 133 27.14 -10.62 25.73
N ALA A 134 27.93 -10.64 24.65
CA ALA A 134 27.43 -10.58 23.28
C ALA A 134 26.50 -11.73 22.91
N GLN A 135 26.75 -12.93 23.47
CA GLN A 135 25.93 -14.13 23.23
C GLN A 135 24.62 -14.15 24.02
N ARG A 136 24.34 -13.15 24.88
CA ARG A 136 23.06 -13.13 25.62
C ARG A 136 21.93 -12.68 24.72
N GLU A 137 21.00 -13.61 24.51
CA GLU A 137 19.74 -13.34 23.83
C GLU A 137 18.88 -12.40 24.67
N MET A 138 18.82 -11.14 24.26
CA MET A 138 17.88 -10.19 24.82
C MET A 138 16.48 -10.46 24.23
N PRO A 139 15.42 -10.54 25.06
CA PRO A 139 14.06 -10.67 24.59
C PRO A 139 13.68 -9.58 23.58
N VAL A 140 12.79 -9.91 22.64
CA VAL A 140 12.26 -8.94 21.66
C VAL A 140 11.55 -7.83 22.42
N ALA A 141 12.01 -6.60 22.24
CA ALA A 141 11.54 -5.46 23.01
C ALA A 141 10.15 -5.02 22.53
N ILE A 142 9.17 -5.14 23.42
CA ILE A 142 7.80 -4.64 23.27
C ILE A 142 7.68 -3.39 24.16
N PHE A 143 7.27 -2.25 23.61
CA PHE A 143 7.04 -1.07 24.47
C PHE A 143 5.74 -1.20 25.26
N GLY A 144 5.75 -0.58 26.43
CA GLY A 144 4.65 -0.59 27.39
C GLY A 144 4.15 0.83 27.59
N ILE A 145 2.90 1.07 27.22
CA ILE A 145 2.18 2.29 27.62
C ILE A 145 1.85 2.13 29.11
N LYS A 146 2.29 3.07 29.95
CA LYS A 146 2.00 3.09 31.38
C LYS A 146 0.48 3.03 31.59
N LYS A 147 -0.06 1.93 32.13
CA LYS A 147 -1.47 1.87 32.50
C LYS A 147 -1.71 2.91 33.59
N ARG A 148 -2.53 3.92 33.32
CA ARG A 148 -3.12 4.75 34.38
C ARG A 148 -3.94 3.84 35.27
N ASN A 149 -3.65 3.84 36.56
CA ASN A 149 -4.62 3.34 37.55
C ASN A 149 -5.81 4.29 37.48
N PHE A 150 -6.92 3.84 36.92
CA PHE A 150 -8.19 4.53 37.09
C PHE A 150 -8.60 4.35 38.54
N GLU A 151 -8.55 5.42 39.33
CA GLU A 151 -9.37 5.48 40.53
C GLU A 151 -10.84 5.42 40.08
N PRO A 152 -11.70 4.64 40.76
CA PRO A 152 -13.12 4.65 40.45
C PRO A 152 -13.63 6.07 40.71
N LEU A 153 -14.07 6.75 39.65
CA LEU A 153 -14.78 8.02 39.77
C LEU A 153 -16.02 7.77 40.62
N THR A 154 -15.99 8.20 41.88
CA THR A 154 -17.22 8.43 42.63
C THR A 154 -18.03 9.46 41.86
N ALA A 155 -19.25 9.07 41.51
CA ALA A 155 -20.19 9.88 40.74
C ALA A 155 -20.69 11.06 41.58
N ASP A 156 -19.82 12.04 41.81
CA ASP A 156 -20.20 13.36 42.30
C ASP A 156 -19.25 14.38 41.67
N GLY A 157 -19.78 15.16 40.72
CA GLY A 157 -19.18 16.44 40.32
C GLY A 157 -18.49 16.54 38.95
N VAL A 158 -18.66 15.61 38.02
CA VAL A 158 -18.21 15.88 36.63
C VAL A 158 -19.27 16.67 35.89
N SER A 159 -19.16 18.00 35.95
CA SER A 159 -19.65 18.83 34.85
C SER A 159 -18.94 18.35 33.58
N ALA A 160 -19.68 17.67 32.71
CA ALA A 160 -19.19 17.21 31.42
C ALA A 160 -18.91 18.44 30.53
N LYS A 161 -17.73 19.03 30.64
CA LYS A 161 -17.14 19.75 29.51
C LYS A 161 -16.72 18.68 28.51
N SER A 162 -17.56 18.48 27.49
CA SER A 162 -17.21 17.72 26.30
C SER A 162 -15.92 18.33 25.74
N GLU A 163 -14.79 17.65 25.85
CA GLU A 163 -13.57 18.08 25.16
C GLU A 163 -13.84 18.01 23.66
N GLU A 164 -14.06 19.16 23.03
CA GLU A 164 -14.31 19.26 21.60
C GLU A 164 -13.06 18.81 20.81
N ILE A 165 -13.18 17.66 20.15
CA ILE A 165 -12.15 17.02 19.32
C ILE A 165 -11.82 17.92 18.11
N ALA A 166 -10.53 18.13 17.83
CA ALA A 166 -10.09 18.83 16.63
C ALA A 166 -10.34 17.94 15.39
N VAL A 167 -11.04 18.47 14.38
CA VAL A 167 -11.36 17.78 13.13
C VAL A 167 -10.75 18.55 11.97
N ALA A 168 -10.05 17.86 11.08
CA ALA A 168 -9.51 18.40 9.84
C ALA A 168 -10.17 17.75 8.63
N PHE A 169 -10.76 18.56 7.74
CA PHE A 169 -11.30 18.11 6.46
C PHE A 169 -10.28 18.32 5.37
N LEU A 170 -9.89 17.26 4.65
CA LEU A 170 -8.95 17.32 3.53
C LEU A 170 -9.69 17.20 2.20
N GLU A 171 -9.20 17.97 1.22
CA GLU A 171 -9.58 17.90 -0.18
C GLU A 171 -8.32 18.04 -1.04
N PHE A 172 -8.16 17.17 -2.03
CA PHE A 172 -7.02 17.19 -2.94
C PHE A 172 -7.44 17.58 -4.36
N MET A 173 -6.60 18.38 -5.01
CA MET A 173 -6.66 18.57 -6.47
C MET A 173 -5.34 18.14 -7.10
N ILE A 174 -5.44 17.48 -8.24
CA ILE A 174 -4.33 17.01 -9.06
C ILE A 174 -4.42 17.71 -10.40
N ASP A 175 -3.37 18.43 -10.79
CA ASP A 175 -3.31 19.21 -12.03
C ASP A 175 -4.56 20.11 -12.24
N GLY A 176 -5.01 20.74 -11.15
CA GLY A 176 -6.18 21.63 -11.14
C GLY A 176 -7.55 20.93 -11.21
N LYS A 177 -7.61 19.59 -11.11
CA LYS A 177 -8.86 18.82 -11.06
C LYS A 177 -9.03 18.15 -9.70
N PRO A 178 -10.25 18.06 -9.14
CA PRO A 178 -10.48 17.27 -7.93
C PRO A 178 -9.97 15.84 -8.09
N ALA A 179 -9.28 15.32 -7.07
CA ALA A 179 -8.79 13.95 -7.09
C ALA A 179 -9.97 12.96 -7.08
N ASP A 180 -9.99 12.06 -8.06
CA ASP A 180 -11.01 11.03 -8.19
C ASP A 180 -10.90 9.95 -7.09
N THR A 181 -11.91 9.07 -7.01
CA THR A 181 -11.85 7.86 -6.15
C THR A 181 -10.62 7.01 -6.45
N VAL A 182 -10.24 6.92 -7.72
CA VAL A 182 -8.97 6.40 -8.22
C VAL A 182 -8.56 7.33 -9.37
N HIS A 183 -7.43 8.02 -9.20
CA HIS A 183 -6.98 9.01 -10.18
C HIS A 183 -5.86 8.42 -11.04
N ASN A 184 -6.01 8.51 -12.37
CA ASN A 184 -4.96 8.08 -13.30
C ASN A 184 -3.83 9.09 -13.30
N LEU A 185 -2.59 8.62 -13.13
CA LEU A 185 -1.42 9.47 -13.09
C LEU A 185 -0.34 8.95 -14.05
N SER A 186 0.25 9.87 -14.82
CA SER A 186 1.31 9.51 -15.77
C SER A 186 2.61 9.26 -15.03
N THR A 187 3.22 8.10 -15.25
CA THR A 187 4.48 7.75 -14.56
C THR A 187 5.69 8.41 -15.21
N GLY A 188 6.69 8.76 -14.41
CA GLY A 188 7.87 9.50 -14.84
C GLY A 188 7.61 10.98 -15.15
N GLN A 189 6.45 11.51 -14.74
CA GLN A 189 6.10 12.92 -14.86
C GLN A 189 5.85 13.52 -13.46
N VAL A 190 6.14 14.80 -13.32
CA VAL A 190 5.85 15.56 -12.10
C VAL A 190 4.50 16.24 -12.27
N HIS A 191 3.63 16.06 -11.27
CA HIS A 191 2.27 16.57 -11.23
C HIS A 191 2.10 17.59 -10.10
N ASP A 192 1.14 18.49 -10.30
CA ASP A 192 0.71 19.43 -9.27
C ASP A 192 -0.23 18.73 -8.29
N LEU A 193 0.04 18.88 -6.98
CA LEU A 193 -0.81 18.39 -5.91
C LEU A 193 -1.20 19.54 -4.98
N ASP A 194 -2.43 19.98 -5.06
CA ASP A 194 -2.99 20.97 -4.16
C ASP A 194 -3.74 20.30 -3.02
N LEU A 195 -3.43 20.71 -1.79
CA LEU A 195 -4.15 20.34 -0.59
C LEU A 195 -4.93 21.56 -0.07
N THR A 196 -6.24 21.39 0.06
CA THR A 196 -7.09 22.27 0.86
C THR A 196 -7.43 21.57 2.15
N ILE A 197 -7.18 22.23 3.28
CA ILE A 197 -7.51 21.72 4.61
C ILE A 197 -8.34 22.73 5.40
N ARG A 198 -9.41 22.24 6.02
CA ARG A 198 -10.22 22.99 6.99
C ARG A 198 -10.11 22.37 8.37
N VAL A 199 -9.55 23.11 9.33
CA VAL A 199 -9.30 22.68 10.71
C VAL A 199 -10.32 23.34 11.65
N SER A 200 -11.06 22.54 12.42
CA SER A 200 -12.11 23.02 13.32
C SER A 200 -11.57 23.76 14.54
N LYS A 201 -10.42 23.36 15.06
CA LYS A 201 -9.80 23.92 16.26
C LYS A 201 -8.30 23.66 16.24
N TRP A 202 -7.55 24.60 16.79
CA TRP A 202 -6.09 24.50 16.92
C TRP A 202 -5.71 24.51 18.40
N PRO A 203 -5.02 23.47 18.93
CA PRO A 203 -4.64 23.43 20.34
C PRO A 203 -3.77 24.61 20.76
N GLU A 204 -3.91 25.08 22.00
CA GLU A 204 -3.16 26.24 22.47
C GLU A 204 -1.64 26.03 22.40
N TYR A 205 -1.21 24.81 22.72
CA TYR A 205 0.20 24.41 22.77
C TYR A 205 0.85 24.17 21.41
N ALA A 206 0.06 23.91 20.37
CA ALA A 206 0.56 23.51 19.07
C ALA A 206 0.95 24.74 18.25
N GLU A 207 2.14 24.74 17.68
CA GLU A 207 2.67 25.83 16.85
C GLU A 207 2.45 25.58 15.37
N ARG A 208 2.45 24.32 14.94
CA ARG A 208 2.28 23.90 13.55
C ARG A 208 1.42 22.63 13.43
N LEU A 209 0.84 22.44 12.25
CA LEU A 209 0.16 21.22 11.81
C LEU A 209 0.97 20.65 10.64
N VAL A 210 1.40 19.40 10.78
CA VAL A 210 2.15 18.67 9.75
C VAL A 210 1.25 17.57 9.20
N ILE A 211 1.23 17.40 7.89
CA ILE A 211 0.42 16.42 7.17
C ILE A 211 1.31 15.66 6.22
N GLU A 212 1.40 14.34 6.38
CA GLU A 212 2.40 13.53 5.66
C GLU A 212 1.76 12.31 5.00
N PRO A 213 2.24 11.91 3.82
CA PRO A 213 1.79 10.70 3.16
C PRO A 213 2.33 9.45 3.89
N VAL A 214 1.44 8.51 4.17
CA VAL A 214 1.74 7.19 4.70
C VAL A 214 1.30 6.15 3.68
N SER A 215 2.25 5.33 3.23
CA SER A 215 2.01 4.27 2.26
C SER A 215 2.79 3.01 2.60
N ILE A 216 2.32 1.87 2.09
CA ILE A 216 3.07 0.60 2.11
C ILE A 216 3.99 0.47 0.88
N GLU A 217 3.86 1.37 -0.09
CA GLU A 217 4.64 1.36 -1.30
C GLU A 217 6.10 1.71 -1.03
N PRO A 218 7.08 1.05 -1.68
CA PRO A 218 8.49 1.32 -1.46
C PRO A 218 8.81 2.81 -1.68
N PRO A 219 9.62 3.46 -0.82
CA PRO A 219 9.92 4.90 -0.95
C PRO A 219 10.59 5.29 -2.27
N SER A 220 11.18 4.34 -3.00
CA SER A 220 11.81 4.59 -4.30
C SER A 220 10.81 4.68 -5.46
N THR A 221 9.53 4.39 -5.25
CA THR A 221 8.53 4.36 -6.34
C THR A 221 7.71 5.65 -6.45
N TRP A 222 7.85 6.57 -5.51
CA TRP A 222 7.03 7.78 -5.44
C TRP A 222 7.74 8.95 -4.75
N ASP A 223 7.36 10.17 -5.14
CA ASP A 223 7.65 11.41 -4.40
C ASP A 223 6.33 12.09 -4.08
N PHE A 224 5.99 12.22 -2.79
CA PHE A 224 4.78 12.90 -2.31
C PHE A 224 5.17 13.91 -1.22
N PRO A 225 4.66 15.14 -1.27
CA PRO A 225 5.09 16.19 -0.39
C PRO A 225 4.42 16.07 0.99
N PRO A 226 5.16 16.28 2.09
CA PRO A 226 4.53 16.68 3.35
C PRO A 226 4.03 18.13 3.24
N PHE A 227 2.95 18.45 3.95
CA PHE A 227 2.40 19.78 4.05
C PHE A 227 2.49 20.30 5.48
N GLU A 228 3.05 21.50 5.65
CA GLU A 228 3.18 22.17 6.94
C GLU A 228 2.41 23.48 6.97
N PHE A 229 1.67 23.69 8.06
CA PHE A 229 0.90 24.90 8.31
C PHE A 229 1.27 25.46 9.68
N LEU A 230 1.58 26.76 9.73
CA LEU A 230 1.78 27.47 10.99
C LEU A 230 0.44 27.86 11.60
N LYS A 231 0.41 27.96 12.94
CA LYS A 231 -0.77 28.41 13.67
C LYS A 231 -1.24 29.77 13.14
N PRO A 232 -2.50 29.90 12.72
CA PRO A 232 -3.03 31.13 12.15
C PRO A 232 -3.47 32.09 13.25
N HIS A 233 -3.61 33.37 12.89
CA HIS A 233 -4.27 34.37 13.74
C HIS A 233 -5.77 34.41 13.46
N GLY A 234 -6.58 34.65 14.49
CA GLY A 234 -8.04 34.78 14.38
C GLY A 234 -8.81 33.60 14.99
N PRO A 235 -10.15 33.66 14.98
CA PRO A 235 -10.98 32.58 15.50
C PRO A 235 -11.11 31.42 14.48
N PRO A 236 -11.31 30.17 14.94
CA PRO A 236 -11.59 29.02 14.07
C PRO A 236 -12.98 29.13 13.39
N PRO A 237 -13.27 28.34 12.34
CA PRO A 237 -12.41 27.32 11.71
C PRO A 237 -11.34 27.92 10.79
N TYR A 238 -10.20 27.26 10.70
CA TYR A 238 -9.07 27.70 9.89
C TYR A 238 -9.07 26.97 8.54
N VAL A 239 -8.91 27.72 7.45
CA VAL A 239 -8.82 27.15 6.10
C VAL A 239 -7.46 27.49 5.53
N PHE A 240 -6.78 26.47 5.01
CA PHE A 240 -5.49 26.63 4.37
C PHE A 240 -5.47 25.93 3.02
N GLN A 241 -4.65 26.47 2.13
CA GLN A 241 -4.34 25.88 0.85
C GLN A 241 -2.83 25.88 0.65
N ARG A 242 -2.28 24.74 0.23
CA ARG A 242 -0.88 24.60 -0.13
C ARG A 242 -0.76 23.75 -1.39
N GLN A 243 0.16 24.15 -2.24
CA GLN A 243 0.53 23.43 -3.45
C GLN A 243 1.85 22.70 -3.20
N GLY A 244 1.90 21.46 -3.65
CA GLY A 244 3.09 20.61 -3.66
C GLY A 244 3.29 19.97 -5.03
N ARG A 245 4.36 19.21 -5.16
CA ARG A 245 4.68 18.44 -6.36
C ARG A 245 4.74 16.97 -5.99
N MET A 246 4.15 16.14 -6.85
CA MET A 246 4.19 14.68 -6.68
C MET A 246 4.64 13.99 -7.96
N ALA A 247 5.19 12.79 -7.84
CA ALA A 247 5.56 11.96 -8.97
C ALA A 247 5.43 10.47 -8.64
N LEU A 248 5.10 9.66 -9.65
CA LEU A 248 5.22 8.21 -9.62
C LEU A 248 6.37 7.80 -10.52
N HIS A 249 7.35 7.08 -9.97
CA HIS A 249 8.59 6.74 -10.69
C HIS A 249 8.47 5.49 -11.56
N ALA A 250 7.58 4.57 -11.17
CA ALA A 250 7.42 3.28 -11.83
C ALA A 250 6.00 3.09 -12.35
N SER A 251 5.90 2.61 -13.60
CA SER A 251 4.62 2.20 -14.16
C SER A 251 4.09 0.96 -13.44
N GLN A 252 2.78 0.98 -13.20
CA GLN A 252 2.07 -0.12 -12.59
C GLN A 252 1.62 -1.12 -13.65
N GLY A 253 1.73 -2.41 -13.35
CA GLY A 253 1.17 -3.45 -14.21
C GLY A 253 -0.35 -3.34 -14.32
N PHE A 254 -0.90 -3.60 -15.50
CA PHE A 254 -2.34 -3.42 -15.79
C PHE A 254 -3.31 -4.14 -14.82
N ASN A 255 -2.89 -5.23 -14.17
CA ASN A 255 -3.74 -5.95 -13.20
C ASN A 255 -3.43 -5.59 -11.74
N ALA A 256 -2.47 -4.71 -11.47
CA ALA A 256 -2.11 -4.32 -10.11
C ALA A 256 -3.16 -3.35 -9.54
N ARG A 257 -3.25 -3.33 -8.21
CA ARG A 257 -4.19 -2.49 -7.46
C ARG A 257 -3.68 -1.05 -7.42
N PRO A 258 -4.56 -0.05 -7.41
CA PRO A 258 -4.13 1.35 -7.27
C PRO A 258 -3.21 1.53 -6.07
N LEU A 259 -2.19 2.37 -6.22
CA LEU A 259 -1.29 2.77 -5.15
C LEU A 259 -2.08 3.61 -4.14
N GLU A 260 -1.98 3.26 -2.86
CA GLU A 260 -2.71 3.97 -1.80
C GLU A 260 -1.76 4.81 -0.94
N PHE A 261 -2.08 6.10 -0.84
CA PHE A 261 -1.37 7.07 0.01
C PHE A 261 -2.36 7.66 1.01
N ARG A 262 -2.23 7.28 2.28
CA ARG A 262 -3.05 7.83 3.36
C ARG A 262 -2.33 9.01 4.00
N TYR A 263 -2.94 10.17 4.02
CA TYR A 263 -2.37 11.30 4.74
C TYR A 263 -2.67 11.21 6.23
N SER A 264 -1.62 11.25 7.04
CA SER A 264 -1.70 11.46 8.49
C SER A 264 -1.60 12.96 8.79
N ALA A 265 -2.07 13.39 9.96
CA ALA A 265 -1.92 14.76 10.41
C ALA A 265 -1.57 14.78 11.89
N GLU A 266 -0.67 15.68 12.26
CA GLU A 266 -0.14 15.79 13.62
C GLU A 266 0.11 17.27 13.97
N PHE A 267 -0.34 17.68 15.15
CA PHE A 267 0.03 18.97 15.72
C PHE A 267 1.38 18.86 16.41
N GLN A 268 2.27 19.83 16.16
CA GLN A 268 3.59 19.90 16.80
C GLN A 268 3.78 21.23 17.55
N PRO A 269 4.48 21.22 18.70
CA PRO A 269 5.05 20.06 19.38
C PRO A 269 3.97 19.18 20.04
N LEU A 270 4.18 17.86 20.03
CA LEU A 270 3.25 16.90 20.61
C LEU A 270 3.40 16.89 22.14
N LEU A 271 2.51 17.55 22.87
CA LEU A 271 2.56 17.66 24.33
C LEU A 271 1.63 16.68 25.06
N LYS A 272 0.56 16.22 24.39
CA LYS A 272 -0.40 15.25 24.93
C LYS A 272 -0.86 14.28 23.84
N TYR A 273 -0.79 12.98 24.11
CA TYR A 273 -1.20 11.91 23.19
C TYR A 273 -2.72 11.80 22.97
N ASP A 274 -3.53 12.34 23.90
CA ASP A 274 -5.00 12.18 23.88
C ASP A 274 -5.72 13.26 23.06
N GLU A 275 -5.04 14.34 22.66
CA GLU A 275 -5.60 15.43 21.83
C GLU A 275 -5.28 15.20 20.34
N ALA A 276 -5.67 14.02 19.83
CA ALA A 276 -5.46 13.64 18.44
C ALA A 276 -6.40 14.42 17.49
N ILE A 277 -5.88 14.85 16.35
CA ILE A 277 -6.69 15.42 15.26
C ILE A 277 -7.39 14.30 14.50
N VAL A 278 -8.70 14.42 14.32
CA VAL A 278 -9.48 13.49 13.51
C VAL A 278 -9.50 13.99 12.07
N LEU A 279 -8.99 13.18 11.14
CA LEU A 279 -9.07 13.47 9.72
C LEU A 279 -10.38 12.99 9.11
N ALA A 280 -11.07 13.89 8.43
CA ALA A 280 -12.30 13.69 7.68
C ALA A 280 -12.11 14.13 6.21
N GLY A 281 -13.04 13.73 5.34
CA GLY A 281 -12.94 14.00 3.90
C GLY A 281 -12.00 13.04 3.16
N GLN A 282 -11.27 13.54 2.17
CA GLN A 282 -10.40 12.74 1.31
C GLN A 282 -9.03 12.54 1.98
N ARG A 283 -8.94 11.60 2.92
CA ARG A 283 -7.69 11.27 3.62
C ARG A 283 -6.81 10.23 2.93
N THR A 284 -7.30 9.61 1.87
CA THR A 284 -6.57 8.60 1.09
C THR A 284 -6.59 9.00 -0.38
N LEU A 285 -5.42 9.18 -0.97
CA LEU A 285 -5.25 9.26 -2.42
C LEU A 285 -5.02 7.85 -2.97
N ARG A 286 -5.75 7.51 -4.03
CA ARG A 286 -5.59 6.26 -4.77
C ARG A 286 -5.19 6.59 -6.19
N LEU A 287 -4.03 6.11 -6.60
CA LEU A 287 -3.43 6.49 -7.87
C LEU A 287 -3.17 5.28 -8.73
N ASP A 288 -3.52 5.40 -10.01
CA ASP A 288 -3.29 4.37 -11.00
C ASP A 288 -2.16 4.80 -11.93
N GLY A 289 -1.05 4.06 -11.85
CA GLY A 289 0.16 4.31 -12.65
C GLY A 289 0.22 3.46 -13.93
N THR A 290 -0.91 2.91 -14.41
CA THR A 290 -0.92 2.13 -15.66
C THR A 290 -0.53 3.02 -16.84
N ASP A 291 0.57 2.71 -17.53
CA ASP A 291 1.03 3.47 -18.70
C ASP A 291 0.69 2.75 -20.01
N THR A 292 -0.49 3.05 -20.56
CA THR A 292 -0.95 2.52 -21.84
C THR A 292 -0.28 3.16 -23.05
N SER A 293 0.45 4.27 -22.86
CA SER A 293 1.20 4.90 -23.95
C SER A 293 2.46 4.09 -24.29
N ARG A 294 3.14 3.57 -23.27
CA ARG A 294 4.32 2.70 -23.43
C ARG A 294 3.95 1.23 -23.57
N HIS A 295 2.86 0.80 -22.93
CA HIS A 295 2.37 -0.58 -22.98
C HIS A 295 0.90 -0.62 -23.42
N PRO A 296 0.61 -0.42 -24.72
CA PRO A 296 -0.75 -0.50 -25.23
C PRO A 296 -1.38 -1.87 -24.92
N LEU A 297 -2.65 -1.87 -24.57
CA LEU A 297 -3.38 -3.10 -24.25
C LEU A 297 -3.97 -3.70 -25.53
N THR A 298 -4.66 -2.87 -26.31
CA THR A 298 -5.38 -3.27 -27.52
C THR A 298 -4.71 -2.79 -28.80
N GLY A 299 -3.75 -1.86 -28.69
CA GLY A 299 -3.22 -1.10 -29.83
C GLY A 299 -4.09 0.11 -30.24
N TYR A 300 -5.20 0.35 -29.54
CA TYR A 300 -6.11 1.48 -29.75
C TYR A 300 -6.26 2.28 -28.46
N SER A 301 -5.69 3.49 -28.40
CA SER A 301 -5.60 4.29 -27.17
C SER A 301 -6.96 4.63 -26.53
N GLU A 302 -7.98 4.89 -27.33
CA GLU A 302 -9.33 5.19 -26.83
C GLU A 302 -9.99 3.96 -26.17
N LEU A 303 -9.74 2.76 -26.72
CA LEU A 303 -10.22 1.51 -26.14
C LEU A 303 -9.45 1.17 -24.87
N ASP A 304 -8.14 1.39 -24.84
CA ASP A 304 -7.32 1.18 -23.66
C ASP A 304 -7.79 2.05 -22.48
N MET A 305 -8.09 3.33 -22.74
CA MET A 305 -8.67 4.24 -21.75
C MET A 305 -10.03 3.74 -21.23
N LYS A 306 -10.89 3.26 -22.14
CA LYS A 306 -12.21 2.74 -21.79
C LYS A 306 -12.12 1.46 -20.95
N ILE A 307 -11.15 0.59 -21.24
CA ILE A 307 -10.89 -0.62 -20.46
C ILE A 307 -10.42 -0.28 -19.04
N ILE A 308 -9.55 0.73 -18.87
CA ILE A 308 -9.14 1.21 -17.55
C ILE A 308 -10.34 1.72 -16.76
N GLN A 309 -11.19 2.56 -17.36
CA GLN A 309 -12.40 3.05 -16.71
C GLN A 309 -13.33 1.90 -16.29
N LEU A 310 -13.47 0.87 -17.14
CA LEU A 310 -14.26 -0.31 -16.85
C LEU A 310 -13.68 -1.13 -15.69
N ARG A 311 -12.36 -1.35 -15.69
CA ARG A 311 -11.62 -2.03 -14.62
C ARG A 311 -11.91 -1.36 -13.27
N GLU A 312 -11.71 -0.04 -13.20
CA GLU A 312 -11.90 0.69 -11.95
C GLU A 312 -13.35 0.66 -11.48
N LYS A 313 -14.31 0.77 -12.40
CA LYS A 313 -15.73 0.60 -12.04
C LYS A 313 -16.02 -0.79 -11.49
N MET A 314 -15.52 -1.85 -12.13
CA MET A 314 -15.76 -3.23 -11.67
C MET A 314 -15.10 -3.55 -10.32
N ARG A 315 -13.93 -2.96 -10.03
CA ARG A 315 -13.24 -3.12 -8.73
C ARG A 315 -14.01 -2.51 -7.55
N LEU A 316 -14.85 -1.51 -7.81
CA LEU A 316 -15.66 -0.87 -6.78
C LEU A 316 -16.94 -1.67 -6.44
N GLU A 317 -17.32 -2.65 -7.27
CA GLU A 317 -18.57 -3.37 -7.08
C GLU A 317 -18.44 -4.45 -5.99
N PRO A 318 -19.26 -4.38 -4.92
CA PRO A 318 -19.23 -5.40 -3.88
C PRO A 318 -19.69 -6.72 -4.49
N LEU A 319 -18.95 -7.80 -4.21
CA LEU A 319 -19.20 -9.18 -4.70
C LEU A 319 -18.59 -9.51 -6.08
N ILE A 320 -17.87 -8.59 -6.70
CA ILE A 320 -16.93 -8.91 -7.78
C ILE A 320 -15.54 -9.11 -7.17
N SER A 321 -14.93 -10.27 -7.39
CA SER A 321 -13.56 -10.54 -6.92
C SER A 321 -12.54 -9.99 -7.90
N GLU A 322 -11.35 -9.60 -7.39
CA GLU A 322 -10.22 -9.19 -8.25
C GLU A 322 -9.84 -10.26 -9.29
N ALA A 323 -10.02 -11.55 -8.96
CA ALA A 323 -9.79 -12.64 -9.89
C ALA A 323 -10.76 -12.59 -11.08
N HIS A 324 -12.05 -12.36 -10.83
CA HIS A 324 -13.05 -12.21 -11.88
C HIS A 324 -12.81 -10.95 -12.73
N VAL A 325 -12.40 -9.83 -12.13
CA VAL A 325 -12.01 -8.63 -12.90
C VAL A 325 -10.84 -8.96 -13.82
N ARG A 326 -9.79 -9.60 -13.30
CA ARG A 326 -8.62 -9.99 -14.11
C ARG A 326 -8.99 -10.93 -15.25
N ASP A 327 -9.84 -11.92 -15.01
CA ASP A 327 -10.28 -12.87 -16.04
C ASP A 327 -11.12 -12.15 -17.12
N LEU A 328 -11.99 -11.22 -16.71
CA LEU A 328 -12.72 -10.35 -17.63
C LEU A 328 -11.77 -9.51 -18.48
N LEU A 329 -10.78 -8.85 -17.88
CA LEU A 329 -9.85 -8.00 -18.61
C LEU A 329 -8.94 -8.79 -19.57
N THR A 330 -8.59 -10.02 -19.19
CA THR A 330 -7.86 -10.97 -20.04
C THR A 330 -8.65 -11.28 -21.31
N LEU A 331 -9.96 -11.46 -21.18
CA LEU A 331 -10.86 -11.68 -22.32
C LEU A 331 -11.15 -10.38 -23.09
N LEU A 332 -11.41 -9.28 -22.38
CA LEU A 332 -11.85 -8.02 -22.96
C LEU A 332 -10.78 -7.36 -23.82
N THR A 333 -9.50 -7.48 -23.46
CA THR A 333 -8.39 -6.87 -24.20
C THR A 333 -8.34 -7.33 -25.68
N PRO A 334 -8.25 -8.63 -26.01
CA PRO A 334 -8.30 -9.07 -27.39
C PRO A 334 -9.65 -8.82 -28.07
N VAL A 335 -10.77 -8.88 -27.33
CA VAL A 335 -12.10 -8.56 -27.87
C VAL A 335 -12.20 -7.10 -28.30
N ALA A 336 -11.68 -6.17 -27.50
CA ALA A 336 -11.59 -4.76 -27.84
C ALA A 336 -10.63 -4.50 -29.02
N ASN A 337 -9.51 -5.22 -29.09
CA ASN A 337 -8.66 -5.19 -30.29
C ASN A 337 -9.44 -5.61 -31.55
N LEU A 338 -10.28 -6.66 -31.46
CA LEU A 338 -11.15 -7.09 -32.56
C LEU A 338 -12.22 -6.03 -32.91
N MET A 339 -12.74 -5.28 -31.92
CA MET A 339 -13.63 -4.14 -32.19
C MET A 339 -12.91 -3.07 -33.04
N GLY A 340 -11.65 -2.76 -32.70
CA GLY A 340 -10.83 -1.83 -33.48
C GLY A 340 -10.58 -2.33 -34.92
N GLN A 341 -10.19 -3.60 -35.08
CA GLN A 341 -10.00 -4.22 -36.40
C GLN A 341 -11.28 -4.23 -37.24
N SER A 342 -12.44 -4.37 -36.60
CA SER A 342 -13.73 -4.37 -37.30
C SER A 342 -13.97 -3.08 -38.07
N VAL A 343 -13.53 -1.95 -37.50
CA VAL A 343 -13.64 -0.64 -38.13
C VAL A 343 -12.46 -0.33 -39.04
N GLN A 344 -11.22 -0.50 -38.57
CA GLN A 344 -10.03 -0.11 -39.35
C GLN A 344 -9.78 -1.01 -40.56
N ASP A 345 -9.92 -2.33 -40.40
CA ASP A 345 -9.66 -3.31 -41.47
C ASP A 345 -10.92 -3.65 -42.26
N LYS A 346 -12.07 -3.08 -41.88
CA LYS A 346 -13.38 -3.44 -42.43
C LYS A 346 -13.58 -4.96 -42.37
N ARG A 347 -13.23 -5.60 -41.24
CA ARG A 347 -13.23 -7.06 -41.06
C ARG A 347 -14.54 -7.72 -41.48
N TYR A 348 -15.66 -7.06 -41.24
CA TYR A 348 -17.01 -7.52 -41.59
C TYR A 348 -17.63 -6.64 -42.70
N PRO A 349 -17.24 -6.82 -43.98
CA PRO A 349 -17.67 -5.93 -45.06
C PRO A 349 -19.08 -6.19 -45.57
N LYS A 350 -19.64 -7.37 -45.30
CA LYS A 350 -20.97 -7.81 -45.75
C LYS A 350 -21.76 -8.36 -44.57
N PRO A 351 -23.10 -8.23 -44.56
CA PRO A 351 -23.93 -8.81 -43.51
C PRO A 351 -23.67 -10.31 -43.35
N ILE A 352 -23.25 -10.73 -42.16
CA ILE A 352 -23.08 -12.13 -41.77
C ILE A 352 -24.09 -12.50 -40.69
N ASP A 353 -24.50 -13.75 -40.62
CA ASP A 353 -25.39 -14.23 -39.54
C ASP A 353 -24.61 -14.50 -38.24
N GLU A 354 -25.35 -14.85 -37.20
CA GLU A 354 -24.80 -15.13 -35.86
C GLU A 354 -23.84 -16.33 -35.88
N ALA A 355 -24.13 -17.37 -36.66
CA ALA A 355 -23.29 -18.57 -36.75
C ALA A 355 -21.93 -18.25 -37.39
N MET A 356 -21.91 -17.47 -38.47
CA MET A 356 -20.67 -17.02 -39.11
C MET A 356 -19.87 -16.09 -38.20
N PHE A 357 -20.54 -15.15 -37.51
CA PHE A 357 -19.87 -14.26 -36.57
C PHE A 357 -19.24 -15.06 -35.42
N GLN A 358 -19.97 -16.04 -34.90
CA GLN A 358 -19.50 -16.91 -33.84
C GLN A 358 -18.29 -17.76 -34.26
N ALA A 359 -18.31 -18.34 -35.46
CA ALA A 359 -17.18 -19.11 -35.97
C ALA A 359 -15.90 -18.25 -36.10
N ASP A 360 -16.03 -17.02 -36.61
CA ASP A 360 -14.93 -16.07 -36.71
C ASP A 360 -14.42 -15.64 -35.32
N PHE A 361 -15.33 -15.28 -34.41
CA PHE A 361 -15.01 -14.87 -33.05
C PHE A 361 -14.31 -15.97 -32.26
N GLN A 362 -14.80 -17.21 -32.35
CA GLN A 362 -14.18 -18.38 -31.74
C GLN A 362 -12.78 -18.63 -32.32
N SER A 363 -12.62 -18.56 -33.65
CA SER A 363 -11.31 -18.74 -34.29
C SER A 363 -10.31 -17.68 -33.82
N PHE A 364 -10.74 -16.42 -33.74
CA PHE A 364 -9.95 -15.31 -33.24
C PHE A 364 -9.50 -15.56 -31.78
N LEU A 365 -10.42 -15.88 -30.88
CA LEU A 365 -10.08 -16.14 -29.47
C LEU A 365 -9.21 -17.39 -29.29
N ARG A 366 -9.43 -18.45 -30.08
CA ARG A 366 -8.58 -19.66 -30.06
C ARG A 366 -7.15 -19.38 -30.49
N SER A 367 -6.94 -18.42 -31.39
CA SER A 367 -5.60 -18.02 -31.84
C SER A 367 -4.83 -17.17 -30.82
N ASN A 368 -5.51 -16.59 -29.83
CA ASN A 368 -4.87 -15.83 -28.77
C ASN A 368 -4.20 -16.77 -27.76
N THR A 369 -2.90 -16.60 -27.52
CA THR A 369 -2.09 -17.51 -26.69
C THR A 369 -2.49 -17.53 -25.21
N VAL A 370 -3.16 -16.48 -24.72
CA VAL A 370 -3.59 -16.37 -23.31
C VAL A 370 -4.98 -16.99 -23.10
N ILE A 371 -5.81 -17.03 -24.15
CA ILE A 371 -7.20 -17.51 -24.08
C ILE A 371 -7.36 -18.92 -24.65
N GLY A 372 -6.60 -19.24 -25.70
CA GLY A 372 -6.93 -20.31 -26.63
C GLY A 372 -7.06 -21.70 -26.01
N SER A 373 -6.24 -22.05 -25.02
CA SER A 373 -6.33 -23.34 -24.33
C SER A 373 -7.48 -23.43 -23.32
N GLU A 374 -7.91 -22.30 -22.78
CA GLU A 374 -8.91 -22.22 -21.69
C GLU A 374 -10.29 -21.77 -22.19
N LEU A 375 -10.43 -21.47 -23.48
CA LEU A 375 -11.73 -21.22 -24.09
C LEU A 375 -12.56 -22.51 -24.06
N GLU A 376 -13.75 -22.43 -23.50
CA GLU A 376 -14.72 -23.52 -23.45
C GLU A 376 -15.77 -23.30 -24.54
N VAL A 377 -16.13 -24.40 -25.19
CA VAL A 377 -17.10 -24.43 -26.29
C VAL A 377 -18.08 -25.54 -25.93
N GLN A 378 -19.25 -25.18 -25.43
CA GLN A 378 -20.30 -26.14 -25.09
C GLN A 378 -21.28 -26.21 -26.26
N GLY A 379 -21.47 -27.41 -26.83
CA GLY A 379 -22.38 -27.62 -27.95
C GLY A 379 -23.45 -28.65 -27.61
N GLU A 380 -24.70 -28.39 -28.03
CA GLU A 380 -25.70 -29.45 -28.18
C GLU A 380 -25.40 -30.23 -29.47
N ILE A 381 -25.19 -31.53 -29.32
CA ILE A 381 -25.20 -32.49 -30.42
C ILE A 381 -26.56 -32.34 -31.13
N ALA A 382 -26.54 -32.15 -32.45
CA ALA A 382 -27.70 -31.97 -33.34
C ALA A 382 -28.26 -30.52 -33.53
N GLY A 383 -27.39 -29.57 -33.88
CA GLY A 383 -27.80 -28.37 -34.63
C GLY A 383 -28.26 -27.16 -33.80
N GLY A 384 -27.95 -27.13 -32.49
CA GLY A 384 -28.22 -26.02 -31.57
C GLY A 384 -26.99 -25.19 -31.20
N LYS A 385 -27.25 -23.95 -30.76
CA LYS A 385 -26.32 -22.85 -30.44
C LYS A 385 -25.11 -23.32 -29.61
N VAL A 386 -23.91 -22.89 -30.01
CA VAL A 386 -22.68 -23.16 -29.25
C VAL A 386 -22.52 -22.05 -28.20
N ASP A 387 -22.33 -22.40 -26.93
CA ASP A 387 -22.06 -21.43 -25.88
C ASP A 387 -20.55 -21.32 -25.67
N LEU A 388 -20.03 -20.09 -25.66
CA LEU A 388 -18.62 -19.80 -25.38
C LEU A 388 -18.46 -19.36 -23.92
N SER A 389 -17.48 -19.92 -23.22
CA SER A 389 -17.05 -19.43 -21.91
C SER A 389 -15.54 -19.35 -21.77
N PHE A 390 -15.07 -18.45 -20.92
CA PHE A 390 -13.67 -18.36 -20.53
C PHE A 390 -13.59 -18.17 -19.01
N ARG A 391 -12.99 -19.13 -18.30
CA ARG A 391 -12.88 -19.12 -16.83
C ARG A 391 -14.21 -18.79 -16.12
N GLY A 392 -15.30 -19.36 -16.62
CA GLY A 392 -16.65 -19.15 -16.09
C GLY A 392 -17.37 -17.87 -16.57
N ILE A 393 -16.68 -16.93 -17.23
CA ILE A 393 -17.31 -15.77 -17.88
C ILE A 393 -18.02 -16.25 -19.14
N LYS A 394 -19.34 -16.13 -19.16
CA LYS A 394 -20.19 -16.47 -20.32
C LYS A 394 -20.10 -15.38 -21.39
N ILE A 395 -19.97 -15.82 -22.65
CA ILE A 395 -19.86 -14.95 -23.82
C ILE A 395 -21.08 -15.17 -24.69
N GLU A 396 -21.97 -14.17 -24.72
CA GLU A 396 -23.13 -14.15 -25.59
C GLU A 396 -22.80 -13.41 -26.87
N LEU A 397 -23.11 -14.01 -28.02
CA LEU A 397 -22.86 -13.44 -29.35
C LEU A 397 -24.18 -13.16 -30.06
N LYS A 398 -24.27 -12.01 -30.74
CA LYS A 398 -25.41 -11.62 -31.59
C LYS A 398 -24.92 -10.98 -32.89
N SER A 399 -25.66 -11.19 -33.98
CA SER A 399 -25.44 -10.47 -35.24
C SER A 399 -26.74 -9.82 -35.72
N GLU A 400 -26.71 -8.52 -35.96
CA GLU A 400 -27.78 -7.73 -36.56
C GLU A 400 -27.39 -7.31 -37.99
N ARG A 401 -28.28 -7.57 -38.95
CA ARG A 401 -28.01 -7.43 -40.39
C ARG A 401 -28.84 -6.36 -41.07
N LEU A 402 -29.94 -5.93 -40.43
CA LEU A 402 -30.94 -5.06 -41.05
C LEU A 402 -30.97 -3.69 -40.39
N LYS A 403 -30.99 -3.66 -39.05
CA LYS A 403 -31.09 -2.41 -38.29
C LYS A 403 -29.69 -1.94 -37.86
N ARG A 404 -29.36 -0.67 -38.10
CA ARG A 404 -28.20 -0.03 -37.46
C ARG A 404 -28.41 0.02 -35.94
N LEU A 405 -27.42 -0.43 -35.18
CA LEU A 405 -27.47 -0.42 -33.72
C LEU A 405 -26.62 0.72 -33.16
N LEU A 406 -27.10 1.29 -32.06
CA LEU A 406 -26.35 2.12 -31.14
C LEU A 406 -26.05 1.34 -29.85
N PRO A 407 -25.10 1.79 -29.01
CA PRO A 407 -24.78 1.10 -27.77
C PRO A 407 -26.00 0.79 -26.89
N ASP A 408 -26.95 1.73 -26.78
CA ASP A 408 -28.19 1.53 -26.01
C ASP A 408 -29.10 0.44 -26.57
N ASP A 409 -29.07 0.16 -27.88
CA ASP A 409 -29.86 -0.93 -28.48
C ASP A 409 -29.39 -2.31 -28.00
N CYS A 410 -28.16 -2.43 -27.48
CA CYS A 410 -27.60 -3.71 -27.00
C CYS A 410 -28.27 -4.20 -25.71
N LYS A 411 -28.95 -3.31 -24.97
CA LYS A 411 -29.67 -3.64 -23.73
C LYS A 411 -30.69 -4.78 -23.92
N LYS A 412 -31.33 -4.86 -25.09
CA LYS A 412 -32.31 -5.92 -25.40
C LYS A 412 -31.71 -7.33 -25.43
N PHE A 413 -30.39 -7.45 -25.55
CA PHE A 413 -29.68 -8.74 -25.56
C PHE A 413 -29.01 -9.07 -24.21
N ALA A 414 -28.94 -8.09 -23.29
CA ALA A 414 -28.20 -8.23 -22.04
C ALA A 414 -28.87 -9.19 -21.05
N GLU A 415 -30.19 -9.31 -21.05
CA GLU A 415 -30.92 -10.23 -20.14
C GLU A 415 -30.51 -11.69 -20.36
N GLN A 416 -30.32 -12.11 -21.61
CA GLN A 416 -29.87 -13.45 -21.94
C GLN A 416 -28.46 -13.72 -21.38
N ALA A 417 -27.53 -12.79 -21.59
CA ALA A 417 -26.16 -12.90 -21.07
C ALA A 417 -26.13 -12.93 -19.52
N ALA A 418 -26.94 -12.09 -18.87
CA ALA A 418 -27.05 -12.05 -17.42
C ALA A 418 -27.62 -13.34 -16.84
N SER A 419 -28.64 -13.93 -17.48
CA SER A 419 -29.24 -15.20 -17.06
C SER A 419 -28.22 -16.34 -17.07
N TYR A 420 -27.40 -16.44 -18.13
CA TYR A 420 -26.33 -17.44 -18.20
C TYR A 420 -25.22 -17.20 -17.17
N ALA A 421 -24.87 -15.94 -16.88
CA ALA A 421 -23.89 -15.60 -15.85
C ALA A 421 -24.34 -16.13 -14.48
N VAL A 422 -25.59 -15.83 -14.11
CA VAL A 422 -26.18 -16.27 -12.84
C VAL A 422 -26.26 -17.79 -12.77
N GLY A 423 -26.67 -18.45 -13.85
CA GLY A 423 -26.71 -19.91 -13.93
C GLY A 423 -25.35 -20.58 -13.72
N ALA A 424 -24.26 -19.88 -14.08
CA ALA A 424 -22.88 -20.33 -13.84
C ALA A 424 -22.31 -19.88 -12.48
N GLY A 425 -23.09 -19.19 -11.64
CA GLY A 425 -22.62 -18.66 -10.35
C GLY A 425 -21.74 -17.41 -10.45
N HIS A 426 -21.73 -16.75 -11.61
CA HIS A 426 -20.95 -15.53 -11.87
C HIS A 426 -21.86 -14.30 -11.90
N ARG A 427 -21.24 -13.12 -11.72
CA ARG A 427 -21.90 -11.81 -11.74
C ARG A 427 -21.46 -10.95 -12.92
N ILE A 428 -20.62 -11.50 -13.79
CA ILE A 428 -20.07 -10.83 -14.96
C ILE A 428 -20.35 -11.71 -16.17
N ALA A 429 -20.84 -11.10 -17.25
CA ALA A 429 -20.90 -11.71 -18.57
C ALA A 429 -20.36 -10.75 -19.63
N LEU A 430 -19.94 -11.32 -20.77
CA LEU A 430 -19.56 -10.58 -21.95
C LEU A 430 -20.66 -10.73 -23.01
N LEU A 431 -21.16 -9.62 -23.53
CA LEU A 431 -22.08 -9.56 -24.65
C LEU A 431 -21.34 -8.96 -25.85
N CYS A 432 -21.25 -9.69 -26.95
CA CYS A 432 -20.62 -9.25 -28.18
C CYS A 432 -21.68 -9.16 -29.28
N VAL A 433 -22.00 -7.95 -29.73
CA VAL A 433 -23.02 -7.71 -30.75
C VAL A 433 -22.37 -7.16 -31.99
N LEU A 434 -22.52 -7.83 -33.12
CA LEU A 434 -22.11 -7.32 -34.43
C LEU A 434 -23.27 -6.58 -35.09
N ASP A 435 -23.14 -5.27 -35.27
CA ASP A 435 -23.97 -4.53 -36.23
C ASP A 435 -23.30 -4.60 -37.60
N CYS A 436 -23.76 -5.53 -38.43
CA CYS A 436 -23.34 -5.67 -39.81
C CYS A 436 -24.37 -5.13 -40.82
N SER A 437 -25.29 -4.27 -40.38
CA SER A 437 -26.22 -3.59 -41.27
C SER A 437 -25.46 -2.67 -42.26
N PRO A 438 -25.96 -2.50 -43.49
CA PRO A 438 -25.35 -1.60 -44.46
C PRO A 438 -25.34 -0.16 -43.96
N LYS A 439 -24.16 0.46 -43.84
CA LYS A 439 -24.00 1.82 -43.33
C LYS A 439 -23.75 2.81 -44.47
N THR A 440 -24.57 3.86 -44.50
CA THR A 440 -24.44 5.02 -45.39
C THR A 440 -23.90 6.26 -44.69
N THR A 441 -23.58 6.14 -43.40
CA THR A 441 -23.06 7.23 -42.58
C THR A 441 -21.78 6.76 -41.87
N PRO A 442 -20.92 7.69 -41.43
CA PRO A 442 -19.69 7.34 -40.73
C PRO A 442 -19.93 6.46 -39.48
N PRO A 443 -18.97 5.57 -39.14
CA PRO A 443 -18.98 4.87 -37.86
C PRO A 443 -18.91 5.87 -36.70
N PHE A 444 -19.44 5.45 -35.54
CA PHE A 444 -19.21 6.18 -34.30
C PHE A 444 -17.85 5.76 -33.69
N PRO A 445 -17.26 6.53 -32.76
CA PRO A 445 -16.00 6.17 -32.10
C PRO A 445 -16.03 4.76 -31.50
N VAL A 446 -15.06 3.91 -31.80
CA VAL A 446 -15.10 2.47 -31.42
C VAL A 446 -15.23 2.28 -29.91
N ALA A 447 -14.61 3.16 -29.11
CA ALA A 447 -14.66 3.13 -27.66
C ALA A 447 -16.08 3.35 -27.08
N ASP A 448 -16.97 4.04 -27.81
CA ASP A 448 -18.37 4.22 -27.38
C ASP A 448 -19.17 2.92 -27.46
N GLY A 449 -18.69 1.95 -28.26
CA GLY A 449 -19.28 0.62 -28.38
C GLY A 449 -18.98 -0.30 -27.20
N LEU A 450 -18.05 0.07 -26.31
CA LEU A 450 -17.70 -0.68 -25.11
C LEU A 450 -18.40 -0.08 -23.89
N THR A 451 -19.36 -0.81 -23.33
CA THR A 451 -20.23 -0.32 -22.25
C THR A 451 -20.47 -1.38 -21.17
N ILE A 452 -20.96 -0.95 -20.00
CA ILE A 452 -21.43 -1.84 -18.94
C ILE A 452 -22.95 -1.68 -18.82
N ILE A 453 -23.67 -2.78 -18.91
CA ILE A 453 -25.11 -2.85 -18.70
C ILE A 453 -25.34 -3.58 -17.37
N THR A 454 -25.96 -2.90 -16.41
CA THR A 454 -26.31 -3.48 -15.11
C THR A 454 -27.71 -4.10 -15.20
N ILE A 455 -27.83 -5.37 -14.85
CA ILE A 455 -29.09 -6.11 -14.79
C ILE A 455 -29.38 -6.47 -13.33
N GLU A 456 -30.51 -6.02 -12.80
CA GLU A 456 -30.94 -6.32 -11.44
C GLU A 456 -31.48 -7.76 -11.36
N SER A 457 -30.82 -8.64 -10.59
CA SER A 457 -31.26 -10.04 -10.43
C SER A 457 -32.07 -10.27 -9.15
N GLY A 458 -32.63 -9.22 -8.56
CA GLY A 458 -33.47 -9.25 -7.34
C GLY A 458 -32.71 -9.44 -6.02
N THR A 459 -31.56 -10.13 -6.03
CA THR A 459 -30.67 -10.26 -4.85
C THR A 459 -29.45 -9.36 -4.95
N SER A 460 -28.93 -9.17 -6.16
CA SER A 460 -27.77 -8.31 -6.43
C SER A 460 -27.60 -8.07 -7.93
N PRO A 461 -26.92 -7.01 -8.35
CA PRO A 461 -26.70 -6.72 -9.75
C PRO A 461 -25.76 -7.75 -10.43
N VAL A 462 -26.03 -7.97 -11.72
CA VAL A 462 -25.18 -8.67 -12.69
C VAL A 462 -24.71 -7.66 -13.72
N TYR A 463 -23.42 -7.68 -14.05
CA TYR A 463 -22.79 -6.70 -14.92
C TYR A 463 -22.47 -7.36 -16.26
N VAL A 464 -23.14 -6.90 -17.31
CA VAL A 464 -22.90 -7.36 -18.68
C VAL A 464 -22.02 -6.35 -19.39
N VAL A 465 -20.78 -6.73 -19.67
CA VAL A 465 -19.89 -5.92 -20.49
C VAL A 465 -20.29 -6.10 -21.94
N SER A 466 -20.81 -5.05 -22.56
CA SER A 466 -21.29 -5.06 -23.93
C SER A 466 -20.25 -4.47 -24.88
N CYS A 467 -19.90 -5.23 -25.91
CA CYS A 467 -18.99 -4.89 -26.99
C CYS A 467 -19.79 -4.83 -28.30
N LEU A 468 -20.05 -3.62 -28.81
CA LEU A 468 -20.74 -3.41 -30.09
C LEU A 468 -19.72 -3.28 -31.23
N PHE A 469 -19.63 -4.30 -32.07
CA PHE A 469 -18.79 -4.34 -33.27
C PHE A 469 -19.49 -3.64 -34.42
N GLN A 470 -18.76 -2.78 -35.14
CA GLN A 470 -19.26 -2.06 -36.29
C GLN A 470 -18.77 -2.72 -37.59
N GLY A 471 -19.65 -3.49 -38.24
CA GLY A 471 -19.47 -4.03 -39.59
C GLY A 471 -20.26 -3.25 -40.65
N GLY A 472 -20.29 -3.73 -41.89
CA GLY A 472 -21.11 -3.16 -42.96
C GLY A 472 -20.73 -1.73 -43.39
N LEU A 473 -19.51 -1.28 -43.06
CA LEU A 473 -19.03 0.07 -43.33
C LEU A 473 -18.82 0.30 -44.83
N ALA A 474 -19.34 1.42 -45.36
CA ALA A 474 -19.02 1.90 -46.70
C ALA A 474 -17.52 2.25 -46.81
N ARG A 475 -16.91 2.14 -48.00
CA ARG A 475 -15.57 2.70 -48.18
C ARG A 475 -15.70 4.23 -48.14
N PRO A 476 -14.70 4.98 -47.66
CA PRO A 476 -14.72 6.45 -47.73
C PRO A 476 -15.01 6.98 -49.14
N SER A 477 -14.51 6.30 -50.17
CA SER A 477 -14.78 6.59 -51.59
C SER A 477 -16.24 6.47 -52.00
N ASP A 478 -17.03 5.64 -51.28
CA ASP A 478 -18.44 5.38 -51.58
C ASP A 478 -19.36 6.45 -50.94
N LEU A 479 -18.83 7.26 -50.02
CA LEU A 479 -19.55 8.33 -49.31
C LEU A 479 -19.38 9.72 -49.96
N SER A 480 -18.49 9.84 -50.96
CA SER A 480 -18.13 11.12 -51.61
C SER A 480 -18.90 11.42 -52.90
N ARG A 481 -20.11 10.86 -53.09
CA ARG A 481 -20.93 11.07 -54.29
C ARG A 481 -22.17 11.90 -54.03
#